data_AF-A0A354T619-F1
#
_entry.id   AF-A0A354T619-F1
#
_cell.length_a   1.000
_cell.length_b   1.000
_cell.length_c   1.000
_cell.angle_alpha   90.00
_cell.angle_beta   90.00
_cell.angle_gamma   90.00
#
_symmetry.space_group_name_H-M   'P 1'
#
loop_
_entity.id
_entity.type
_entity.pdbx_description
1 polymer ?
#
loop_
_entity_poly.entity_id
_entity_poly.type
_entity_poly.pdbx_seq_one_letter_code
_entity_poly.pdbx_strand_id
1 'polypeptide(L)'
;MSFFWSLADAAEEDIDRQMIWYEADELRGGADLANRWSDLLKSAIVKLALSPHRHSFAPENGKWMQQYEIRQMLFRPWKSGVG
;
A
#
# COMPACT_ATOMS: atom_id res chain seq x y z
N MET A 1 -17.68 -7.21 -9.76
CA MET A 1 -17.52 -5.80 -10.19
C MET A 1 -16.17 -5.35 -9.65
N SER A 2 -15.25 -4.89 -10.49
CA SER A 2 -13.96 -4.34 -10.07
C SER A 2 -14.04 -2.83 -10.21
N PHE A 3 -13.52 -2.09 -9.22
CA PHE A 3 -13.37 -0.65 -9.36
C PHE A 3 -12.12 -0.34 -10.21
N PHE A 4 -12.16 0.75 -10.97
CA PHE A 4 -10.96 1.31 -11.57
C PHE A 4 -10.15 1.99 -10.47
N TRP A 5 -8.84 1.82 -10.50
CA TRP A 5 -7.93 2.46 -9.55
C TRP A 5 -6.76 3.08 -10.30
N SER A 6 -6.26 4.18 -9.75
CA SER A 6 -5.05 4.86 -10.20
C SER A 6 -4.27 5.32 -8.97
N LEU A 7 -2.96 5.53 -9.13
CA LEU A 7 -2.13 6.17 -8.12
C LEU A 7 -2.13 7.67 -8.36
N ALA A 8 -1.95 8.43 -7.28
CA ALA A 8 -1.55 9.82 -7.38
C ALA A 8 -0.03 9.89 -7.49
N ASP A 9 0.51 10.93 -8.13
CA ASP A 9 1.95 11.13 -8.31
C ASP A 9 2.73 11.00 -6.98
N ALA A 10 2.20 11.57 -5.89
CA ALA A 10 2.81 11.46 -4.57
C ALA A 10 2.87 10.02 -4.05
N ALA A 11 1.88 9.18 -4.38
CA ALA A 11 1.89 7.78 -4.00
C ALA A 11 2.91 6.97 -4.80
N GLU A 12 3.14 7.31 -6.07
CA GLU A 12 4.21 6.71 -6.88
C GLU A 12 5.59 7.07 -6.31
N GLU A 13 5.81 8.34 -5.97
CA GLU A 13 7.05 8.78 -5.32
C GLU A 13 7.32 8.06 -4.00
N ASP A 14 6.29 7.86 -3.16
CA ASP A 14 6.43 7.18 -1.89
C ASP A 14 6.75 5.69 -2.07
N ILE A 15 6.16 5.04 -3.08
CA ILE A 15 6.49 3.66 -3.46
C ILE A 15 7.95 3.56 -3.90
N ASP A 16 8.41 4.46 -4.77
CA ASP A 16 9.78 4.46 -5.29
C ASP A 16 10.80 4.69 -4.17
N ARG A 17 10.54 5.65 -3.26
CA ARG A 17 11.40 5.88 -2.08
C ARG A 17 11.50 4.62 -1.20
N GLN A 18 10.39 3.93 -1.00
CA GLN A 18 10.36 2.72 -0.19
C GLN A 18 11.12 1.57 -0.87
N MET A 19 11.05 1.46 -2.20
CA MET A 19 11.82 0.49 -2.98
C MET A 19 13.32 0.76 -2.86
N ILE A 20 13.75 2.00 -3.08
CA ILE A 20 15.15 2.41 -2.92
C ILE A 20 15.67 2.11 -1.51
N TRP A 21 14.85 2.35 -0.48
CA TRP A 21 15.22 2.03 0.89
C TRP A 21 15.47 0.53 1.11
N TYR A 22 14.62 -0.34 0.55
CA TYR A 22 14.83 -1.78 0.62
C TYR A 22 16.06 -2.22 -0.17
N GLU A 23 16.26 -1.70 -1.37
CA GLU A 23 17.41 -2.00 -2.23
C GLU A 23 18.73 -1.62 -1.57
N ALA A 24 18.77 -0.51 -0.83
CA ALA A 24 19.95 -0.06 -0.11
C ALA A 24 20.35 -0.93 1.09
N ASP A 25 19.44 -1.75 1.64
CA ASP A 25 19.71 -2.66 2.75
C ASP A 25 20.05 -4.08 2.23
N GLU A 26 21.19 -4.20 1.55
CA GLU A 26 21.67 -5.48 0.99
C GLU A 26 21.83 -6.57 2.06
N LEU A 27 22.14 -6.19 3.30
CA LEU A 27 22.31 -7.12 4.42
C LEU A 27 20.99 -7.77 4.86
N ARG A 28 19.85 -7.19 4.49
CA ARG A 28 18.51 -7.69 4.85
C ARG A 28 17.68 -8.09 3.63
N GLY A 29 18.33 -8.40 2.52
CA GLY A 29 17.71 -8.96 1.33
C GLY A 29 17.61 -8.01 0.14
N GLY A 30 17.97 -6.73 0.30
CA GLY A 30 18.16 -5.79 -0.81
C GLY A 30 17.02 -5.80 -1.83
N ALA A 31 17.40 -5.93 -3.10
CA ALA A 31 16.48 -5.94 -4.25
C ALA A 31 15.42 -7.05 -4.20
N ASP A 32 15.74 -8.24 -3.67
CA ASP A 32 14.76 -9.33 -3.57
C ASP A 32 13.64 -8.97 -2.58
N LEU A 33 13.99 -8.29 -1.49
CA LEU A 33 13.02 -7.81 -0.52
C LEU A 33 12.15 -6.70 -1.12
N ALA A 34 12.76 -5.78 -1.89
CA ALA A 34 12.06 -4.72 -2.59
C ALA A 34 11.03 -5.29 -3.58
N ASN A 35 11.44 -6.25 -4.43
CA ASN A 35 10.55 -6.92 -5.37
C ASN A 35 9.38 -7.62 -4.67
N ARG A 36 9.67 -8.39 -3.62
CA ARG A 36 8.64 -9.08 -2.84
C ARG A 36 7.66 -8.10 -2.19
N TRP A 37 8.16 -7.00 -1.64
CA TRP A 37 7.32 -5.95 -1.07
C TRP A 37 6.40 -5.34 -2.14
N SER A 38 6.94 -5.02 -3.32
CA SER A 38 6.18 -4.47 -4.45
C SER A 38 5.05 -5.41 -4.91
N ASP A 39 5.34 -6.70 -5.03
CA ASP A 39 4.36 -7.71 -5.42
C ASP A 39 3.22 -7.83 -4.39
N LEU A 40 3.56 -7.78 -3.10
CA LEU A 40 2.58 -7.79 -2.01
C LEU A 40 1.72 -6.52 -2.03
N LEU A 41 2.32 -5.36 -2.30
CA LEU A 41 1.59 -4.10 -2.41
C LEU A 41 0.62 -4.13 -3.59
N LYS A 42 1.08 -4.55 -4.78
CA LYS A 42 0.22 -4.71 -5.98
C LYS A 42 -0.94 -5.66 -5.70
N SER A 43 -0.68 -6.80 -5.07
CA SER A 43 -1.74 -7.74 -4.69
C SER A 43 -2.75 -7.12 -3.72
N ALA A 44 -2.28 -6.34 -2.75
CA ALA A 44 -3.13 -5.66 -1.78
C ALA A 44 -4.01 -4.59 -2.44
N ILE A 45 -3.46 -3.79 -3.35
CA ILE A 45 -4.19 -2.77 -4.11
C ILE A 45 -5.26 -3.42 -5.01
N VAL A 46 -4.93 -4.50 -5.71
CA VAL A 46 -5.90 -5.24 -6.54
C VAL A 46 -7.05 -5.75 -5.68
N LYS A 47 -6.77 -6.32 -4.50
CA LYS A 47 -7.81 -6.76 -3.55
C LYS A 47 -8.67 -5.59 -3.05
N LEU A 48 -8.05 -4.44 -2.79
CA LEU A 48 -8.77 -3.22 -2.40
C LEU A 48 -9.70 -2.77 -3.52
N ALA A 49 -9.25 -2.75 -4.77
CA ALA A 49 -10.06 -2.38 -5.93
C ALA A 49 -11.23 -3.34 -6.18
N LEU A 50 -11.13 -4.60 -5.75
CA LEU A 50 -12.25 -5.55 -5.85
C LEU A 50 -13.34 -5.30 -4.81
N SER A 51 -13.03 -4.73 -3.65
CA SER A 51 -13.98 -4.57 -2.54
C SER A 51 -13.60 -3.40 -1.60
N PRO A 52 -13.60 -2.15 -2.09
CA PRO A 52 -13.11 -1.00 -1.33
C PRO A 52 -13.89 -0.75 -0.04
N HIS A 53 -15.19 -1.06 -0.04
CA HIS A 53 -16.08 -0.86 1.12
C HIS A 53 -15.79 -1.80 2.30
N ARG A 54 -14.99 -2.86 2.12
CA ARG A 54 -14.57 -3.74 3.22
C ARG A 54 -13.52 -3.12 4.14
N HIS A 55 -12.91 -2.02 3.71
CA HIS A 55 -11.90 -1.31 4.48
C HIS A 55 -12.53 -0.20 5.30
N SER A 56 -12.03 -0.04 6.53
CA SER A 56 -12.50 0.98 7.46
C SER A 56 -12.23 2.38 6.92
N PHE A 57 -13.07 3.34 7.32
CA PHE A 57 -12.79 4.75 7.05
C PHE A 57 -11.48 5.19 7.72
N ALA A 58 -10.77 6.09 7.04
CA ALA A 58 -9.63 6.77 7.64
C ALA A 58 -10.12 7.79 8.69
N PRO A 59 -9.35 8.08 9.74
CA PRO A 59 -9.70 9.09 10.76
C PRO A 59 -9.93 10.50 10.19
N GLU A 60 -9.41 10.76 9.00
CA GLU A 60 -9.51 12.01 8.24
C GLU A 60 -10.76 12.07 7.34
N ASN A 61 -11.51 10.96 7.23
CA ASN A 61 -12.71 10.90 6.41
C ASN A 61 -13.73 11.98 6.83
N GLY A 62 -14.22 12.75 5.86
CA GLY A 62 -15.13 13.88 6.10
C GLY A 62 -14.47 15.16 6.64
N LYS A 63 -13.16 15.18 6.89
CA LYS A 63 -12.45 16.38 7.38
C LYS A 63 -11.80 17.20 6.26
N TRP A 64 -11.07 16.55 5.35
CA TRP A 64 -10.26 17.25 4.36
C TRP A 64 -10.95 17.41 3.00
N MET A 65 -11.72 16.40 2.59
CA MET A 65 -12.46 16.43 1.32
C MET A 65 -13.79 15.72 1.50
N GLN A 66 -14.83 16.49 1.86
CA GLN A 66 -16.16 15.94 2.18
C GLN A 66 -16.83 15.24 1.00
N GLN A 67 -16.41 15.53 -0.23
CA GLN A 67 -16.89 14.88 -1.44
C GLN A 67 -16.31 13.48 -1.69
N TYR A 68 -15.28 13.08 -0.93
CA TYR A 68 -14.62 11.79 -1.10
C TYR A 68 -14.78 10.90 0.13
N GLU A 69 -14.96 9.60 -0.11
CA GLU A 69 -14.81 8.59 0.93
C GLU A 69 -13.33 8.22 1.07
N ILE A 70 -12.73 8.60 2.19
CA ILE A 70 -11.35 8.26 2.54
C ILE A 70 -11.36 7.00 3.40
N ARG A 71 -10.73 5.95 2.90
CA ARG A 71 -10.62 4.65 3.57
C ARG A 71 -9.15 4.30 3.78
N GLN A 72 -8.88 3.46 4.77
CA GLN A 72 -7.55 3.01 5.10
C GLN A 72 -7.48 1.49 5.18
N MET A 73 -6.34 0.94 4.79
CA MET A 73 -6.01 -0.47 4.91
C MET A 73 -4.66 -0.61 5.61
N LEU A 74 -4.59 -1.47 6.61
CA LEU A 74 -3.30 -1.84 7.20
C LEU A 74 -2.54 -2.73 6.21
N PHE A 75 -1.46 -2.21 5.65
CA PHE A 75 -0.53 -2.98 4.85
C PHE A 75 0.59 -3.51 5.74
N ARG A 76 0.55 -4.81 6.04
CA ARG A 76 1.58 -5.52 6.81
C ARG A 76 2.20 -6.61 5.91
N PRO A 77 3.17 -6.26 5.05
CA PRO A 77 3.78 -7.21 4.13
C PRO A 77 4.54 -8.34 4.85
N TRP A 78 4.87 -8.11 6.12
CA TRP A 78 5.53 -9.07 7.01
C TRP A 78 4.60 -9.35 8.20
N LYS A 79 4.49 -10.62 8.59
CA LYS A 79 4.01 -10.94 9.93
C LYS A 79 5.13 -10.60 10.90
N SER A 80 4.98 -9.55 11.70
CA SER A 80 5.78 -9.34 12.90
C SER A 80 5.37 -10.42 13.93
N GLY A 81 5.88 -11.63 13.77
CA GLY A 81 5.62 -12.75 14.64
C GLY A 81 6.82 -13.69 14.60
N VAL A 82 7.59 -13.67 15.69
CA VAL A 82 8.50 -14.76 16.07
C VAL A 82 7.66 -16.04 15.99
N GLY A 83 8.02 -16.95 15.08
CA GLY A 83 7.54 -18.32 15.07
C GLY A 83 8.34 -19.15 16.05
#